data_AF-A0A315VW28-F1
#
_entry.id   AF-A0A315VW28-F1
#
_cell.length_a   1.000
_cell.length_b   1.000
_cell.length_c   1.000
_cell.angle_alpha   90.00
_cell.angle_beta   90.00
_cell.angle_gamma   90.00
#
_symmetry.space_group_name_H-M   'P 1'
#
loop_
_entity.id
_entity.type
_entity.pdbx_description
1 polymer ?
#
loop_
_entity_poly.entity_id
_entity_poly.type
_entity_poly.pdbx_seq_one_letter_code
_entity_poly.pdbx_strand_id
1 'polypeptide(L)'
;METVGLGRDELDDIRKSGMKHFRNISVDDANILCWQGLIVPSESGLYVVSVIQCLIALVNAPQPEHPLRADLAEEYTKDRAKFMKNAEEFTKKHSEKRPVD
;
A
#
# COMPACT_ATOMS: atom_id res chain seq x y z
N MET A 1 4.09 -10.28 23.20
CA MET A 1 4.53 -8.87 23.06
C MET A 1 5.50 -8.88 21.91
N GLU A 2 5.01 -8.52 20.72
CA GLU A 2 5.77 -8.17 19.50
C GLU A 2 4.71 -7.89 18.42
N THR A 3 4.19 -6.67 18.40
CA THR A 3 3.53 -6.15 17.21
C THR A 3 4.64 -5.80 16.24
N VAL A 4 4.92 -6.71 15.31
CA VAL A 4 5.88 -6.50 14.22
C VAL A 4 5.56 -5.17 13.56
N GLY A 5 6.53 -4.24 13.60
CA GLY A 5 6.39 -2.84 13.21
C GLY A 5 6.32 -2.62 11.69
N LEU A 6 5.48 -3.39 10.99
CA LEU A 6 5.24 -3.40 9.52
C LEU A 6 4.71 -2.07 8.93
N GLY A 7 4.69 -1.00 9.70
CA GLY A 7 4.47 0.35 9.16
C GLY A 7 5.59 1.32 9.50
N ARG A 8 6.46 0.99 10.46
CA ARG A 8 7.57 1.86 10.88
C ARG A 8 8.83 1.54 10.10
N ASP A 9 9.12 0.28 9.85
CA ASP A 9 10.30 -0.13 9.09
C ASP A 9 10.19 0.34 7.63
N GLU A 10 9.01 0.21 7.02
CA GLU A 10 8.70 0.69 5.67
C GLU A 10 8.72 2.23 5.58
N LEU A 11 8.27 2.92 6.63
CA LEU A 11 8.34 4.39 6.69
C LEU A 11 9.80 4.85 6.73
N ASP A 12 10.63 4.16 7.51
CA ASP A 12 12.05 4.43 7.61
C ASP A 12 12.77 4.15 6.30
N ASP A 13 12.43 3.07 5.59
CA ASP A 13 12.96 2.76 4.26
C ASP A 13 12.60 3.84 3.24
N ILE A 14 11.35 4.32 3.24
CA ILE A 14 10.92 5.41 2.36
C ILE A 14 11.68 6.70 2.70
N ARG A 15 11.85 7.03 3.99
CA ARG A 15 12.62 8.20 4.42
C ARG A 15 14.10 8.12 4.04
N LYS A 16 14.70 6.94 4.11
CA LYS A 16 16.11 6.68 3.75
C LYS A 16 16.33 6.57 2.24
N SER A 17 15.31 6.22 1.47
CA SER A 17 15.41 6.04 0.01
C SER A 17 15.79 7.30 -0.77
N GLY A 18 15.65 8.49 -0.18
CA GLY A 18 15.92 9.76 -0.86
C GLY A 18 14.92 10.09 -1.97
N MET A 19 13.73 9.49 -1.94
CA MET A 19 12.68 9.70 -2.95
C MET A 19 12.28 11.18 -3.01
N LYS A 20 12.69 11.86 -4.08
CA LYS A 20 12.50 13.32 -4.23
C LYS A 20 11.06 13.73 -4.52
N HIS A 21 10.26 12.80 -5.03
CA HIS A 21 8.89 13.03 -5.48
C HIS A 21 7.83 12.79 -4.41
N PHE A 22 8.16 12.16 -3.28
CA PHE A 22 7.22 11.95 -2.18
C PHE A 22 7.80 12.59 -0.91
N ARG A 23 7.17 13.68 -0.48
CA ARG A 23 7.69 14.61 0.54
C ARG A 23 6.68 14.80 1.65
N ASN A 24 7.14 15.33 2.78
CA ASN A 24 6.29 15.70 3.92
C ASN A 24 5.39 14.55 4.38
N ILE A 25 5.98 13.34 4.47
CA ILE A 25 5.27 12.13 4.89
C ILE A 25 5.00 12.20 6.39
N SER A 26 3.73 12.31 6.74
CA SER A 26 3.20 12.21 8.09
C SER A 26 2.41 10.92 8.24
N VAL A 27 2.65 10.21 9.35
CA VAL A 27 1.93 9.00 9.71
C VAL A 27 1.22 9.26 11.02
N ASP A 28 -0.03 8.81 11.13
CA ASP A 28 -0.77 8.87 12.39
C ASP A 28 -0.28 7.74 13.32
N ASP A 29 0.23 8.11 14.49
CA ASP A 29 0.70 7.16 15.50
C ASP A 29 -0.44 6.30 16.08
N ALA A 30 -1.68 6.78 16.04
CA ALA A 30 -2.87 6.03 16.45
C ALA A 30 -3.39 5.11 15.34
N ASN A 31 -3.11 5.43 14.08
CA ASN A 31 -3.48 4.61 12.93
C ASN A 31 -2.39 4.64 11.85
N ILE A 32 -1.44 3.70 11.97
CA ILE A 32 -0.35 3.52 11.01
C ILE A 32 -0.81 3.16 9.59
N LEU A 33 -2.11 2.99 9.33
CA LEU A 33 -2.66 2.83 7.97
C LEU A 33 -3.01 4.18 7.33
N CYS A 34 -3.04 5.27 8.10
CA CYS A 34 -3.29 6.62 7.61
C CYS A 34 -1.96 7.36 7.38
N TRP A 35 -1.56 7.43 6.11
CA TRP A 35 -0.35 8.14 5.68
C TRP A 35 -0.76 9.34 4.86
N GLN A 36 -0.22 10.50 5.20
CA GLN A 36 -0.34 11.72 4.41
C GLN A 36 1.03 12.06 3.85
N GLY A 37 1.10 12.36 2.56
CA GLY A 37 2.34 12.80 1.94
C GLY A 37 2.07 13.63 0.69
N LEU A 38 2.96 14.58 0.43
CA LEU A 38 2.93 15.43 -0.75
C LEU A 38 3.69 14.76 -1.87
N ILE A 39 2.98 14.43 -2.95
CA ILE A 39 3.64 14.01 -4.18
C ILE A 39 3.97 15.28 -4.98
N VAL A 40 5.25 15.53 -5.22
CA VAL A 40 5.75 16.65 -6.01
C VAL A 40 5.97 16.17 -7.45
N PRO A 41 5.17 16.64 -8.42
CA PRO A 41 5.39 16.32 -9.83
C PRO A 41 6.77 16.80 -10.28
N SER A 42 7.53 15.99 -11.01
CA SER A 42 8.60 16.49 -11.88
C SER A 42 8.00 17.12 -13.14
N GLU A 43 8.83 17.80 -13.92
CA GLU A 43 8.49 18.70 -15.05
C GLU A 43 7.53 18.14 -16.13
N SER A 44 7.18 16.85 -16.09
CA SER A 44 6.19 16.23 -16.96
C SER A 44 4.96 15.84 -16.13
N GLY A 45 3.85 16.58 -16.24
CA GLY A 45 2.59 16.36 -15.50
C GLY A 45 1.87 15.01 -15.71
N LEU A 46 2.55 14.00 -16.28
CA LEU A 46 2.07 12.65 -16.54
C LEU A 46 2.44 11.66 -15.40
N TYR A 47 3.39 11.99 -14.53
CA TYR A 47 3.89 11.05 -13.53
C TYR A 47 2.88 10.74 -12.42
N VAL A 48 2.07 11.70 -11.96
CA VAL A 48 1.11 11.44 -10.87
C VAL A 48 0.02 10.46 -11.32
N VAL A 49 -0.54 10.69 -12.50
CA VAL A 49 -1.53 9.78 -13.10
C VAL A 49 -0.91 8.41 -13.35
N SER A 50 0.33 8.36 -13.84
CA SER A 50 1.06 7.11 -14.05
C SER A 50 1.30 6.34 -12.75
N VAL A 51 1.73 7.00 -11.68
CA VAL A 51 1.98 6.35 -10.38
C VAL A 51 0.67 5.82 -9.80
N ILE A 52 -0.40 6.61 -9.84
CA ILE A 52 -1.72 6.19 -9.38
C ILE A 52 -2.23 5.00 -10.22
N GLN A 53 -2.06 5.04 -11.54
CA GLN A 53 -2.41 3.92 -12.43
C GLN A 53 -1.60 2.66 -12.12
N CYS A 54 -0.30 2.78 -11.83
CA CYS A 54 0.54 1.66 -11.42
C CYS A 54 0.05 1.06 -10.09
N LEU A 55 -0.28 1.88 -9.10
CA LEU A 55 -0.82 1.40 -7.82
C LEU A 55 -2.16 0.69 -7.99
N ILE A 56 -3.08 1.25 -8.79
CA ILE A 56 -4.35 0.61 -9.12
C ILE A 56 -4.13 -0.73 -9.82
N ALA A 57 -3.20 -0.78 -10.78
CA ALA A 57 -2.86 -2.00 -11.49
C ALA A 57 -2.34 -3.08 -10.54
N LEU A 58 -1.46 -2.74 -9.60
CA LEU A 58 -0.94 -3.67 -8.60
C LEU A 58 -2.01 -4.18 -7.64
N VAL A 59 -2.95 -3.33 -7.21
CA VAL A 59 -4.07 -3.76 -6.37
C VAL A 59 -4.98 -4.73 -7.12
N ASN A 60 -5.24 -4.48 -8.41
CA ASN A 60 -6.08 -5.35 -9.24
C ASN A 60 -5.38 -6.66 -9.63
N ALA A 61 -4.06 -6.60 -9.87
CA ALA A 61 -3.22 -7.72 -10.27
C ALA A 61 -1.93 -7.76 -9.41
N PRO A 62 -2.01 -8.38 -8.22
CA PRO A 62 -0.84 -8.62 -7.37
C PRO A 62 0.27 -9.40 -8.08
N GLN A 63 1.52 -9.11 -7.74
CA GLN A 63 2.73 -9.78 -8.26
C GLN A 63 3.33 -10.72 -7.21
N PRO A 64 2.89 -11.98 -7.11
CA PRO A 64 3.34 -12.91 -6.07
C PRO A 64 4.82 -13.31 -6.19
N GLU A 65 5.47 -13.07 -7.33
CA GLU A 65 6.89 -13.34 -7.59
C GLU A 65 7.83 -12.35 -6.89
N HIS A 66 7.30 -11.16 -6.52
CA HIS A 66 8.04 -10.12 -5.82
C HIS A 66 7.27 -9.65 -4.58
N PRO A 67 6.99 -10.55 -3.61
CA PRO A 67 6.06 -10.24 -2.54
C PRO A 67 6.75 -9.46 -1.42
N LEU A 68 6.11 -8.38 -0.98
CA LEU A 68 6.45 -7.77 0.32
C LEU A 68 6.00 -8.67 1.48
N ARG A 69 4.93 -9.45 1.28
CA ARG A 69 4.33 -10.36 2.27
C ARG A 69 4.27 -11.78 1.70
N ALA A 70 5.27 -12.59 2.04
CA ALA A 70 5.42 -13.95 1.53
C ALA A 70 4.25 -14.86 1.92
N ASP A 71 3.71 -14.71 3.12
CA ASP A 71 2.54 -15.44 3.62
C ASP A 71 1.29 -15.20 2.75
N LEU A 72 1.01 -13.93 2.45
CA LEU A 72 -0.12 -13.54 1.62
C LEU A 72 0.08 -13.94 0.15
N ALA A 73 1.31 -13.86 -0.36
CA ALA A 73 1.62 -14.26 -1.73
C ALA A 73 1.53 -15.78 -1.92
N GLU A 74 1.95 -16.56 -0.93
CA GLU A 74 1.77 -18.00 -0.91
C GLU A 74 0.28 -18.36 -0.89
N GLU A 75 -0.52 -17.72 -0.03
CA GLU A 75 -1.97 -17.92 0.01
C GLU A 75 -2.63 -17.53 -1.33
N TYR A 76 -2.28 -16.39 -1.89
CA TYR A 76 -2.77 -15.93 -3.20
C TYR A 76 -2.50 -16.93 -4.34
N THR A 77 -1.34 -17.60 -4.29
CA THR A 77 -0.88 -18.52 -5.33
C THR A 77 -1.42 -19.94 -5.14
N LYS A 78 -1.48 -20.43 -3.89
CA LYS A 78 -1.86 -21.81 -3.55
C LYS A 78 -3.35 -21.98 -3.26
N ASP A 79 -4.00 -20.98 -2.67
CA ASP A 79 -5.43 -21.01 -2.30
C ASP A 79 -6.08 -19.65 -2.54
N ARG A 80 -6.28 -19.35 -3.84
CA ARG A 80 -6.86 -18.09 -4.28
C ARG A 80 -8.26 -17.84 -3.72
N ALA A 81 -9.06 -18.89 -3.50
CA ALA A 81 -10.41 -18.76 -2.97
C ALA A 81 -10.39 -18.27 -1.51
N LYS A 82 -9.51 -18.85 -0.69
CA LYS A 82 -9.29 -18.40 0.69
C LYS A 82 -8.74 -16.98 0.74
N PHE A 83 -7.76 -16.66 -0.10
CA PHE A 83 -7.21 -15.30 -0.18
C PHE A 83 -8.31 -14.27 -0.47
N MET A 84 -9.15 -14.51 -1.49
CA MET A 84 -10.19 -13.56 -1.87
C MET A 84 -11.24 -13.37 -0.77
N LYS A 85 -11.62 -14.44 -0.06
CA LYS A 85 -12.53 -14.36 1.09
C LYS A 85 -11.92 -13.52 2.22
N ASN A 86 -10.67 -13.78 2.57
CA ASN A 86 -9.96 -13.03 3.61
C ASN A 86 -9.80 -11.55 3.23
N ALA A 87 -9.45 -11.27 1.97
CA ALA A 87 -9.32 -9.91 1.45
C ALA A 87 -10.67 -9.16 1.50
N GLU A 88 -11.78 -9.82 1.19
CA GLU A 88 -13.12 -9.24 1.29
C GLU A 88 -13.47 -8.92 2.75
N GLU A 89 -13.26 -9.85 3.68
CA GLU A 89 -13.50 -9.64 5.11
C GLU A 89 -12.63 -8.50 5.67
N PHE A 90 -11.36 -8.45 5.28
CA PHE A 90 -10.45 -7.38 5.68
C PHE A 90 -10.91 -6.02 5.14
N THR A 91 -11.31 -5.97 3.86
CA THR A 91 -11.85 -4.76 3.24
C THR A 91 -13.09 -4.28 3.98
N LYS A 92 -14.06 -5.16 4.27
CA LYS A 92 -15.28 -4.77 5.01
C LYS A 92 -15.01 -4.17 6.38
N LYS A 93 -13.95 -4.63 7.06
CA LYS A 93 -13.61 -4.20 8.42
C LYS A 93 -12.77 -2.92 8.45
N HIS A 94 -11.95 -2.68 7.42
CA HIS A 94 -10.89 -1.68 7.47
C HIS A 94 -10.93 -0.65 6.33
N SER A 95 -11.72 -0.85 5.27
CA SER A 95 -11.76 0.10 4.16
C SER A 95 -12.57 1.34 4.51
N GLU A 96 -12.10 2.49 4.04
CA GLU A 96 -12.91 3.71 3.97
C GLU A 96 -14.21 3.48 3.18
N LYS A 97 -15.24 4.27 3.51
CA LYS A 97 -16.49 4.23 2.74
C LYS A 97 -16.20 4.66 1.31
N ARG A 98 -16.71 3.89 0.34
CA ARG A 98 -16.67 4.32 -1.04
C ARG A 98 -17.46 5.62 -1.18
N PRO A 99 -16.94 6.62 -1.90
CA PRO A 99 -17.72 7.78 -2.28
C PRO A 99 -19.01 7.30 -2.95
N VAL A 100 -20.13 7.75 -2.42
CA VAL A 100 -21.38 7.81 -3.15
C VAL A 100 -21.33 9.14 -3.88
N ASP A 101 -21.39 9.11 -5.21
CA ASP A 101 -21.39 10.32 -6.04
C ASP A 101 -22.38 11.38 -5.52
#